data_AF-A0A9E2CBF5-F1
#
_entry.id   AF-A0A9E2CBF5-F1
#
_cell.length_a   1.000
_cell.length_b   1.000
_cell.length_c   1.000
_cell.angle_alpha   90.00
_cell.angle_beta   90.00
_cell.angle_gamma   90.00
#
_symmetry.space_group_name_H-M   'P 1'
#
loop_
_entity.id
_entity.type
_entity.pdbx_description
1 polymer ?
#
loop_
_entity_poly.entity_id
_entity_poly.type
_entity_poly.pdbx_seq_one_letter_code
_entity_poly.pdbx_strand_id
1 'polypeptide(L)'
;MWELIERFGLKAIIGLIIVGAGVWLITHLIAKEDKEVSILGIAKYTKKENKPQPPQLQSKGPEEKEISLTGCITSPPSGSQTARWFQVEGTIHGQHRHLWLIERVGQLYWPKKPKLKPQNGRWAGEVNEGGCPQGGRFEILLVDVSNKVDRRFCEWFGNGYHTEHYPGLHSEEIGDANILDFREYQLIME
;
A
#
# COMPACT_ATOMS: atom_id res chain seq x y z
N MET A 1 33.27 3.91 -48.57
CA MET A 1 32.07 3.23 -48.04
C MET A 1 31.96 3.37 -46.52
N TRP A 2 33.06 3.28 -45.77
CA TRP A 2 33.12 3.49 -44.31
C TRP A 2 32.71 4.92 -43.85
N GLU A 3 33.15 5.97 -44.54
CA GLU A 3 32.81 7.36 -44.16
C GLU A 3 31.33 7.75 -44.36
N LEU A 4 30.58 7.01 -45.19
CA LEU A 4 29.14 7.22 -45.34
C LEU A 4 28.37 6.69 -44.11
N ILE A 5 28.84 5.62 -43.49
CA ILE A 5 28.19 5.04 -42.30
C ILE A 5 28.39 5.96 -41.09
N GLU A 6 29.54 6.62 -40.98
CA GLU A 6 29.85 7.50 -39.86
C GLU A 6 29.03 8.81 -39.90
N ARG A 7 28.85 9.39 -41.08
CA ARG A 7 28.06 10.63 -41.24
C ARG A 7 26.54 10.42 -41.18
N PHE A 8 26.04 9.30 -41.67
CA PHE A 8 24.59 9.04 -41.70
C PHE A 8 24.10 8.27 -40.47
N GLY A 9 24.93 7.43 -39.86
CA GLY A 9 24.57 6.65 -38.67
C GLY A 9 24.24 7.53 -37.47
N LEU A 10 25.07 8.55 -37.20
CA LEU A 10 24.84 9.44 -36.05
C LEU A 10 23.56 10.28 -36.24
N LYS A 11 23.30 10.77 -37.45
CA LYS A 11 22.07 11.53 -37.75
C LYS A 11 20.82 10.67 -37.65
N ALA A 12 20.90 9.40 -38.05
CA ALA A 12 19.79 8.46 -37.91
C ALA A 12 19.48 8.16 -36.43
N ILE A 13 20.50 7.98 -35.60
CA ILE A 13 20.34 7.74 -34.16
C ILE A 13 19.72 8.97 -33.47
N ILE A 14 20.21 10.18 -33.77
CA ILE A 14 19.64 11.42 -33.23
C ILE A 14 18.17 11.58 -33.66
N GLY A 15 17.86 11.27 -34.92
CA GLY A 15 16.48 11.28 -35.43
C GLY A 15 15.56 10.34 -34.66
N LEU A 16 16.01 9.10 -34.39
CA LEU A 16 15.24 8.12 -33.62
C LEU A 16 15.01 8.55 -32.17
N ILE A 17 16.00 9.17 -31.52
CA ILE A 17 15.85 9.68 -30.14
C ILE A 17 14.81 10.80 -30.08
N ILE A 18 14.83 11.73 -31.04
CA ILE A 18 13.87 12.85 -31.08
C ILE A 18 12.44 12.33 -31.30
N VAL A 19 12.26 11.37 -32.22
CA VAL A 19 10.94 10.76 -32.46
C VAL A 19 10.46 10.01 -31.22
N GLY A 20 11.32 9.22 -30.57
CA GLY A 20 10.99 8.51 -29.34
C GLY A 20 10.57 9.45 -28.20
N ALA A 21 11.32 10.53 -27.99
CA ALA A 21 11.00 11.55 -26.99
C ALA A 21 9.67 12.27 -27.29
N GLY A 22 9.38 12.55 -28.56
CA GLY A 22 8.12 13.16 -28.99
C GLY A 22 6.91 12.26 -28.72
N VAL A 23 7.01 10.98 -29.04
CA VAL A 23 5.93 10.00 -28.76
C VAL A 23 5.71 9.86 -27.25
N TRP A 24 6.77 9.79 -26.46
CA TRP A 24 6.69 9.73 -24.99
C TRP A 24 6.04 10.99 -24.39
N LEU A 25 6.38 12.18 -24.91
CA LEU A 25 5.77 13.43 -24.44
C LEU A 25 4.26 13.49 -24.75
N ILE A 26 3.85 13.05 -25.95
CA ILE A 26 2.44 13.04 -26.36
C ILE A 26 1.62 12.09 -25.47
N THR A 27 2.11 10.88 -25.20
CA THR A 27 1.40 9.93 -24.33
C THR A 27 1.28 10.44 -22.90
N HIS A 28 2.28 11.19 -22.39
CA HIS A 28 2.23 11.74 -21.04
C HIS A 28 1.35 12.99 -20.92
N LEU A 29 1.18 13.77 -22.00
CA LEU A 29 0.27 14.92 -22.01
C LEU A 29 -1.20 14.51 -22.11
N ILE A 30 -1.52 13.45 -22.84
CA ILE A 30 -2.91 12.96 -22.97
C ILE A 30 -3.40 12.29 -21.68
N ALA A 31 -2.50 11.77 -20.84
CA ALA A 31 -2.87 11.08 -19.59
C ALA A 31 -3.29 12.01 -18.43
N LYS A 32 -3.41 13.33 -18.63
CA LYS A 32 -3.59 14.30 -17.52
C LYS A 32 -4.88 15.11 -17.51
N GLU A 33 -5.89 14.76 -18.30
CA GLU A 33 -7.20 15.43 -18.25
C GLU A 33 -8.33 14.47 -17.88
N ASP A 34 -8.39 14.09 -16.60
CA ASP A 34 -9.66 13.83 -15.91
C ASP A 34 -9.79 14.84 -14.77
N LYS A 35 -10.04 16.10 -15.15
CA LYS A 35 -10.60 17.11 -14.26
C LYS A 35 -12.09 17.19 -14.54
N GLU A 36 -12.88 16.46 -13.75
CA GLU A 36 -14.31 16.71 -13.64
C GLU A 36 -14.53 18.13 -13.11
N VAL A 37 -14.93 19.03 -14.01
CA VAL A 37 -15.44 20.35 -13.66
C VAL A 37 -16.92 20.18 -13.28
N SER A 38 -17.23 20.23 -11.99
CA SER A 38 -18.61 20.35 -11.51
C SER A 38 -19.08 21.79 -11.69
N ILE A 39 -19.86 22.03 -12.75
CA ILE A 39 -20.54 23.28 -13.07
C ILE A 39 -22.00 23.19 -12.58
N LEU A 40 -22.44 24.20 -11.83
CA LEU A 40 -23.84 24.56 -11.50
C LEU A 40 -24.79 23.44 -11.01
N GLY A 41 -25.05 23.43 -9.70
CA GLY A 41 -26.23 22.82 -9.11
C GLY A 41 -27.15 23.87 -8.48
N ILE A 42 -28.08 24.42 -9.27
CA ILE A 42 -29.19 25.25 -8.77
C ILE A 42 -30.06 24.38 -7.86
N ALA A 43 -30.12 24.71 -6.57
CA ALA A 43 -31.00 24.05 -5.62
C ALA A 43 -32.47 24.35 -5.96
N LYS A 44 -33.15 23.40 -6.61
CA LYS A 44 -34.61 23.36 -6.64
C LYS A 44 -35.11 22.89 -5.27
N TYR A 45 -35.54 23.86 -4.45
CA TYR A 45 -36.30 23.59 -3.24
C TYR A 45 -37.72 23.15 -3.61
N THR A 46 -37.94 21.83 -3.66
CA THR A 46 -39.30 21.28 -3.73
C THR A 46 -39.81 21.10 -2.30
N LYS A 47 -40.68 22.02 -1.87
CA LYS A 47 -41.41 21.97 -0.59
C LYS A 47 -42.32 20.73 -0.60
N LYS A 48 -41.89 19.63 0.03
CA LYS A 48 -42.75 18.48 0.29
C LYS A 48 -43.78 18.84 1.36
N GLU A 49 -45.05 18.76 0.98
CA GLU A 49 -46.20 18.87 1.85
C GLU A 49 -46.24 17.62 2.77
N ASN A 50 -46.11 17.85 4.08
CA ASN A 50 -46.13 16.81 5.10
C ASN A 50 -47.56 16.28 5.25
N LYS A 51 -47.86 15.13 4.63
CA LYS A 51 -49.01 14.31 5.04
C LYS A 51 -48.64 13.54 6.33
N PRO A 52 -49.48 13.55 7.37
CA PRO A 52 -49.28 12.74 8.56
C PRO A 52 -49.20 11.26 8.17
N GLN A 53 -48.01 10.68 8.30
CA GLN A 53 -47.79 9.27 8.05
C GLN A 53 -48.14 8.52 9.35
N PRO A 54 -49.02 7.50 9.30
CA PRO A 54 -49.37 6.73 10.49
C PRO A 54 -48.12 6.09 11.10
N PRO A 55 -48.06 5.96 12.44
CA PRO A 55 -46.88 5.45 13.14
C PRO A 55 -46.52 4.07 12.61
N GLN A 56 -45.45 4.00 11.82
CA GLN A 56 -44.89 2.73 11.40
C GLN A 56 -44.22 2.10 12.62
N LEU A 57 -44.77 0.97 13.04
CA LEU A 57 -44.20 0.08 14.02
C LEU A 57 -42.86 -0.42 13.45
N GLN A 58 -41.76 0.24 13.84
CA GLN A 58 -40.41 -0.19 13.49
C GLN A 58 -40.17 -1.56 14.11
N SER A 59 -40.37 -2.60 13.30
CA SER A 59 -39.85 -3.93 13.54
C SER A 59 -38.32 -3.80 13.67
N LYS A 60 -37.84 -3.80 14.92
CA LYS A 60 -36.43 -3.88 15.27
C LYS A 60 -35.97 -5.28 14.86
N GLY A 61 -35.58 -5.44 13.60
CA GLY A 61 -34.95 -6.65 13.10
C GLY A 61 -33.70 -6.97 13.93
N PRO A 62 -33.28 -8.24 13.98
CA PRO A 62 -32.06 -8.61 14.70
C PRO A 62 -30.90 -7.77 14.16
N GLU A 63 -30.29 -6.96 15.03
CA GLU A 63 -29.06 -6.23 14.75
C GLU A 63 -28.02 -7.24 14.30
N GLU A 64 -27.78 -7.30 13.00
CA GLU A 64 -26.70 -8.07 12.40
C GLU A 64 -25.42 -7.43 12.92
N LYS A 65 -24.83 -8.07 13.94
CA LYS A 65 -23.64 -7.58 14.64
C LYS A 65 -22.49 -7.57 13.63
N GLU A 66 -22.23 -6.40 13.04
CA GLU A 66 -21.12 -6.17 12.14
C GLU A 66 -19.83 -6.61 12.84
N ILE A 67 -19.21 -7.68 12.35
CA ILE A 67 -17.98 -8.22 12.94
C ILE A 67 -16.85 -7.28 12.53
N SER A 68 -16.42 -6.43 13.46
CA SER A 68 -15.27 -5.54 13.26
C SER A 68 -13.99 -6.35 13.00
N LEU A 69 -13.26 -6.00 11.94
CA LEU A 69 -11.94 -6.57 11.65
C LEU A 69 -10.97 -6.25 12.77
N THR A 70 -10.36 -7.29 13.36
CA THR A 70 -9.35 -7.16 14.41
C THR A 70 -8.20 -8.13 14.15
N GLY A 71 -6.99 -7.75 14.53
CA GLY A 71 -5.79 -8.58 14.40
C GLY A 71 -4.82 -8.33 15.54
N CYS A 72 -3.93 -9.27 15.78
CA CYS A 72 -2.94 -9.16 16.85
C CYS A 72 -1.65 -9.90 16.46
N ILE A 73 -0.50 -9.31 16.75
CA ILE A 73 0.80 -9.96 16.71
C ILE A 73 1.04 -10.62 18.08
N THR A 74 1.19 -11.94 18.10
CA THR A 74 1.31 -12.73 19.32
C THR A 74 2.75 -13.15 19.63
N SER A 75 3.61 -13.24 18.61
CA SER A 75 5.01 -13.63 18.79
C SER A 75 5.91 -13.00 17.72
N PRO A 76 7.14 -12.56 18.05
CA PRO A 76 7.67 -12.39 19.41
C PRO A 76 6.91 -11.30 20.20
N PRO A 77 7.01 -11.25 21.54
CA PRO A 77 6.42 -10.17 22.31
C PRO A 77 7.13 -8.82 22.05
N SER A 78 6.41 -7.72 22.23
CA SER A 78 6.98 -6.37 22.07
C SER A 78 8.18 -6.16 22.99
N GLY A 79 9.19 -5.44 22.52
CA GLY A 79 10.46 -5.20 23.22
C GLY A 79 11.46 -6.35 23.14
N SER A 80 11.12 -7.45 22.44
CA SER A 80 12.06 -8.57 22.27
C SER A 80 13.28 -8.16 21.46
N GLN A 81 14.41 -8.78 21.81
CA GLN A 81 15.58 -8.79 20.94
C GLN A 81 15.40 -9.84 19.86
N THR A 82 15.62 -9.48 18.59
CA THR A 82 15.47 -10.38 17.46
C THR A 82 16.73 -10.43 16.62
N ALA A 83 16.97 -11.59 16.02
CA ALA A 83 17.92 -11.69 14.93
C ALA A 83 17.42 -10.87 13.72
N ARG A 84 18.31 -10.64 12.76
CA ARG A 84 17.98 -9.93 11.52
C ARG A 84 16.86 -10.61 10.73
N TRP A 85 16.90 -11.94 10.70
CA TRP A 85 15.85 -12.79 10.17
C TRP A 85 15.10 -13.46 11.31
N PHE A 86 13.79 -13.26 11.37
CA PHE A 86 12.95 -13.87 12.39
C PHE A 86 11.51 -14.06 11.89
N GLN A 87 10.79 -14.98 12.52
CA GLN A 87 9.39 -15.23 12.23
C GLN A 87 8.51 -14.43 13.19
N VAL A 88 7.43 -13.87 12.65
CA VAL A 88 6.36 -13.18 13.36
C VAL A 88 5.07 -13.96 13.18
N GLU A 89 4.29 -14.10 14.25
CA GLU A 89 3.04 -14.84 14.28
C GLU A 89 1.92 -14.02 14.90
N GLY A 90 0.69 -14.34 14.54
CA GLY A 90 -0.46 -13.66 15.11
C GLY A 90 -1.81 -14.25 14.74
N THR A 91 -2.84 -13.50 15.10
CA THR A 91 -4.25 -13.84 14.84
C THR A 91 -4.96 -12.74 14.06
N ILE A 92 -6.07 -13.11 13.43
CA ILE A 92 -6.99 -12.21 12.74
C ILE A 92 -8.43 -12.73 12.89
N HIS A 93 -9.37 -11.81 13.10
CA HIS A 93 -10.80 -12.06 13.15
C HIS A 93 -11.55 -11.05 12.29
N GLY A 94 -12.57 -11.50 11.56
CA GLY A 94 -13.33 -10.68 10.62
C GLY A 94 -12.85 -10.81 9.17
N GLN A 95 -13.57 -10.17 8.25
CA GLN A 95 -13.21 -10.16 6.83
C GLN A 95 -12.12 -9.11 6.58
N HIS A 96 -11.03 -9.54 5.95
CA HIS A 96 -9.92 -8.67 5.57
C HIS A 96 -9.77 -8.63 4.04
N ARG A 97 -9.10 -7.60 3.52
CA ARG A 97 -8.77 -7.46 2.11
C ARG A 97 -7.41 -8.11 1.83
N HIS A 98 -6.34 -7.44 2.24
CA HIS A 98 -4.96 -7.86 2.01
C HIS A 98 -4.12 -7.59 3.26
N LEU A 99 -3.67 -8.65 3.91
CA LEU A 99 -2.88 -8.56 5.13
C LEU A 99 -1.39 -8.54 4.84
N TRP A 100 -0.71 -7.53 5.35
CA TRP A 100 0.74 -7.38 5.21
C TRP A 100 1.40 -7.15 6.56
N LEU A 101 2.65 -7.57 6.66
CA LEU A 101 3.59 -7.03 7.64
C LEU A 101 4.31 -5.85 7.01
N ILE A 102 4.46 -4.78 7.77
CA ILE A 102 5.27 -3.61 7.39
C ILE A 102 6.29 -3.36 8.50
N GLU A 103 7.55 -3.25 8.13
CA GLU A 103 8.57 -2.73 9.02
C GLU A 103 8.57 -1.21 8.97
N ARG A 104 8.69 -0.58 10.14
CA ARG A 104 8.83 0.86 10.25
C ARG A 104 10.06 1.23 11.04
N VAL A 105 10.84 2.13 10.45
CA VAL A 105 11.99 2.78 11.08
C VAL A 105 11.79 4.28 10.94
N GLY A 106 11.47 4.94 12.06
CA GLY A 106 11.12 6.37 12.05
C GLY A 106 9.84 6.65 11.24
N GLN A 107 9.99 7.38 10.13
CA GLN A 107 8.86 7.78 9.26
C GLN A 107 8.79 6.98 7.95
N LEU A 108 9.63 5.96 7.82
CA LEU A 108 9.73 5.15 6.63
C LEU A 108 9.17 3.75 6.87
N TYR A 109 8.55 3.18 5.82
CA TYR A 109 7.80 1.94 5.86
C TYR A 109 8.31 0.98 4.78
N TRP A 110 8.59 -0.27 5.15
CA TRP A 110 9.03 -1.33 4.25
C TRP A 110 8.07 -2.52 4.34
N PRO A 111 7.19 -2.72 3.35
CA PRO A 111 6.33 -3.91 3.33
C PRO A 111 7.20 -5.17 3.26
N LYS A 112 6.73 -6.27 3.87
CA LYS A 112 7.45 -7.55 3.92
C LYS A 112 6.73 -8.61 3.10
N LYS A 113 7.51 -9.40 2.37
CA LYS A 113 7.03 -10.53 1.58
C LYS A 113 7.21 -11.85 2.34
N PRO A 114 6.35 -12.85 2.10
CA PRO A 114 5.15 -12.78 1.26
C PRO A 114 3.99 -12.04 1.96
N LYS A 115 2.96 -11.66 1.18
CA LYS A 115 1.65 -11.28 1.73
C LYS A 115 1.14 -12.38 2.66
N LEU A 116 0.59 -12.01 3.81
CA LEU A 116 0.08 -12.96 4.79
C LEU A 116 -1.15 -13.69 4.26
N LYS A 117 -1.22 -14.99 4.56
CA LYS A 117 -2.35 -15.86 4.23
C LYS A 117 -2.83 -16.56 5.50
N PRO A 118 -3.80 -15.97 6.23
CA PRO A 118 -4.30 -16.58 7.44
C PRO A 118 -4.98 -17.93 7.16
N GLN A 119 -4.79 -18.87 8.07
CA GLN A 119 -5.45 -20.17 8.09
C GLN A 119 -6.11 -20.33 9.46
N ASN A 120 -7.43 -20.52 9.49
CA ASN A 120 -8.22 -20.62 10.73
C ASN A 120 -7.98 -19.45 11.70
N GLY A 121 -7.89 -18.22 11.16
CA GLY A 121 -7.66 -17.00 11.94
C GLY A 121 -6.24 -16.86 12.51
N ARG A 122 -5.29 -17.70 12.10
CA ARG A 122 -3.87 -17.61 12.49
C ARG A 122 -2.99 -17.35 11.27
N TRP A 123 -1.89 -16.65 11.45
CA TRP A 123 -0.93 -16.37 10.39
C TRP A 123 0.50 -16.40 10.93
N ALA A 124 1.45 -16.63 10.02
CA ALA A 124 2.88 -16.51 10.26
C ALA A 124 3.53 -15.81 9.06
N GLY A 125 4.55 -15.00 9.31
CA GLY A 125 5.31 -14.30 8.30
C GLY A 125 6.76 -14.13 8.71
N GLU A 126 7.67 -14.15 7.75
CA GLU A 126 9.09 -13.90 7.98
C GLU A 126 9.38 -12.42 7.81
N VAL A 127 10.24 -11.90 8.68
CA VAL A 127 10.73 -10.53 8.64
C VAL A 127 12.25 -10.56 8.51
N ASN A 128 12.75 -9.75 7.58
CA ASN A 128 14.16 -9.45 7.45
C ASN A 128 14.35 -7.93 7.61
N GLU A 129 15.05 -7.52 8.66
CA GLU A 129 15.52 -6.15 8.87
C GLU A 129 16.74 -5.92 7.98
N GLY A 130 16.57 -5.24 6.85
CA GLY A 130 17.64 -5.05 5.87
C GLY A 130 18.58 -3.88 6.19
N GLY A 131 18.18 -3.01 7.12
CA GLY A 131 18.86 -1.76 7.44
C GLY A 131 19.73 -1.83 8.69
N CYS A 132 20.03 -0.65 9.22
CA CYS A 132 20.72 -0.44 10.49
C CYS A 132 19.99 0.66 11.26
N PRO A 133 18.82 0.35 11.86
CA PRO A 133 18.04 1.35 12.58
C PRO A 133 18.83 1.95 13.73
N GLN A 134 18.58 3.22 14.06
CA GLN A 134 19.29 3.89 15.14
C GLN A 134 19.08 3.17 16.47
N GLY A 135 20.17 2.76 17.11
CA GLY A 135 20.11 1.98 18.33
C GLY A 135 19.43 0.62 18.15
N GLY A 136 19.31 0.11 16.91
CA GLY A 136 18.72 -1.18 16.57
C GLY A 136 17.19 -1.27 16.71
N ARG A 137 16.48 -0.16 16.92
CA ARG A 137 15.03 -0.19 17.19
C ARG A 137 14.18 -0.04 15.94
N PHE A 138 13.19 -0.90 15.80
CA PHE A 138 12.23 -0.86 14.69
C PHE A 138 10.86 -1.39 15.13
N GLU A 139 9.83 -1.11 14.32
CA GLU A 139 8.47 -1.59 14.56
C GLU A 139 8.05 -2.57 13.45
N ILE A 140 7.22 -3.55 13.78
CA ILE A 140 6.47 -4.35 12.81
C ILE A 140 4.98 -4.07 13.01
N LEU A 141 4.32 -3.67 11.94
CA LEU A 141 2.90 -3.38 11.87
C LEU A 141 2.19 -4.52 11.15
N LEU A 142 1.06 -4.97 11.71
CA LEU A 142 0.08 -5.77 11.00
C LEU A 142 -0.95 -4.83 10.39
N VAL A 143 -1.09 -4.86 9.06
CA VAL A 143 -2.00 -3.95 8.35
C VAL A 143 -2.95 -4.69 7.42
N ASP A 144 -4.18 -4.20 7.32
CA ASP A 144 -5.10 -4.52 6.22
C ASP A 144 -5.13 -3.38 5.20
N VAL A 145 -4.88 -3.69 3.93
CA VAL A 145 -4.74 -2.68 2.88
C VAL A 145 -5.70 -2.91 1.71
N SER A 146 -6.03 -1.84 0.98
CA SER A 146 -6.84 -1.95 -0.24
C SER A 146 -6.10 -2.68 -1.36
N ASN A 147 -6.84 -3.13 -2.38
CA ASN A 147 -6.27 -3.66 -3.63
C ASN A 147 -5.33 -2.65 -4.32
N LYS A 148 -5.57 -1.35 -4.14
CA LYS A 148 -4.70 -0.28 -4.71
C LYS A 148 -3.34 -0.27 -4.01
N VAL A 149 -3.33 -0.32 -2.68
CA VAL A 149 -2.08 -0.35 -1.89
C VAL A 149 -1.35 -1.69 -2.06
N ASP A 150 -2.07 -2.81 -2.10
CA ASP A 150 -1.48 -4.14 -2.37
C ASP A 150 -0.72 -4.17 -3.72
N ARG A 151 -1.33 -3.61 -4.77
CA ARG A 151 -0.69 -3.49 -6.08
C ARG A 151 0.55 -2.61 -6.02
N ARG A 152 0.48 -1.47 -5.34
CA ARG A 152 1.63 -0.57 -5.14
C ARG A 152 2.77 -1.27 -4.41
N PHE A 153 2.48 -2.06 -3.38
CA PHE A 153 3.52 -2.85 -2.71
C PHE A 153 4.14 -3.85 -3.68
N CYS A 154 3.34 -4.54 -4.49
CA CYS A 154 3.86 -5.46 -5.51
C CYS A 154 4.76 -4.76 -6.54
N GLU A 155 4.37 -3.58 -7.02
CA GLU A 155 5.16 -2.73 -7.92
C GLU A 155 6.45 -2.24 -7.26
N TRP A 156 6.39 -1.77 -6.01
CA TRP A 156 7.55 -1.37 -5.23
C TRP A 156 8.57 -2.50 -5.11
N PHE A 157 8.11 -3.73 -4.80
CA PHE A 157 8.99 -4.90 -4.81
C PHE A 157 9.55 -5.19 -6.20
N GLY A 158 8.73 -5.11 -7.26
CA GLY A 158 9.19 -5.32 -8.63
C GLY A 158 10.33 -4.37 -9.01
N ASN A 159 10.17 -3.09 -8.69
CA ASN A 159 11.20 -2.07 -8.88
C ASN A 159 12.43 -2.35 -8.02
N GLY A 160 12.25 -2.71 -6.75
CA GLY A 160 13.35 -3.02 -5.84
C GLY A 160 14.15 -4.25 -6.25
N TYR A 161 13.50 -5.29 -6.79
CA TYR A 161 14.21 -6.44 -7.37
C TYR A 161 15.01 -6.06 -8.62
N HIS A 162 14.46 -5.20 -9.46
CA HIS A 162 15.13 -4.80 -10.71
C HIS A 162 16.33 -3.86 -10.46
N THR A 163 16.23 -3.00 -9.44
CA THR A 163 17.22 -1.96 -9.13
C THR A 163 18.14 -2.32 -7.97
N GLU A 164 17.89 -3.45 -7.29
CA GLU A 164 18.51 -3.83 -6.02
C GLU A 164 18.39 -2.76 -4.93
N HIS A 165 17.39 -1.87 -5.05
CA HIS A 165 17.21 -0.72 -4.18
C HIS A 165 15.78 -0.66 -3.64
N TYR A 166 15.65 -0.72 -2.32
CA TYR A 166 14.37 -0.75 -1.61
C TYR A 166 14.20 0.50 -0.74
N PRO A 167 13.90 1.66 -1.34
CA PRO A 167 13.71 2.88 -0.58
C PRO A 167 12.49 2.73 0.32
N GLY A 168 12.58 3.25 1.55
CA GLY A 168 11.44 3.27 2.47
C GLY A 168 10.31 4.10 1.90
N LEU A 169 9.09 3.62 2.07
CA LEU A 169 7.87 4.34 1.70
C LEU A 169 7.52 5.38 2.75
N HIS A 170 6.92 6.50 2.34
CA HIS A 170 6.33 7.48 3.25
C HIS A 170 4.88 7.14 3.62
N SER A 171 4.33 7.85 4.62
CA SER A 171 2.95 7.66 5.09
C SER A 171 1.90 7.81 3.98
N GLU A 172 2.13 8.68 3.01
CA GLU A 172 1.19 8.93 1.91
C GLU A 172 1.16 7.74 0.93
N GLU A 173 2.23 6.96 0.90
CA GLU A 173 2.39 5.81 0.00
C GLU A 173 1.74 4.54 0.56
N ILE A 174 1.60 4.43 1.88
CA ILE A 174 0.82 3.34 2.52
C ILE A 174 -0.70 3.58 2.50
N GLY A 175 -1.13 4.80 2.17
CA GLY A 175 -2.51 5.11 1.75
C GLY A 175 -3.58 4.83 2.83
N ASP A 176 -4.59 4.04 2.46
CA ASP A 176 -5.73 3.68 3.32
C ASP A 176 -5.47 2.42 4.18
N ALA A 177 -4.21 2.18 4.53
CA ALA A 177 -3.84 1.07 5.38
C ALA A 177 -4.51 1.18 6.75
N ASN A 178 -5.25 0.15 7.14
CA ASN A 178 -5.81 0.00 8.47
C ASN A 178 -4.80 -0.75 9.35
N ILE A 179 -4.15 -0.06 10.27
CA ILE A 179 -3.20 -0.66 11.21
C ILE A 179 -3.99 -1.41 12.28
N LEU A 180 -3.83 -2.74 12.30
CA LEU A 180 -4.56 -3.62 13.20
C LEU A 180 -3.82 -3.83 14.53
N ASP A 181 -2.50 -3.93 14.47
CA ASP A 181 -1.61 -4.05 15.64
C ASP A 181 -0.18 -3.65 15.26
N PHE A 182 0.66 -3.39 16.26
CA PHE A 182 2.10 -3.17 16.06
C PHE A 182 2.92 -3.68 17.25
N ARG A 183 4.19 -3.99 16.99
CA ARG A 183 5.17 -4.40 18.01
C ARG A 183 6.49 -3.71 17.76
N GLU A 184 7.14 -3.27 18.84
CA GLU A 184 8.49 -2.74 18.82
C GLU A 184 9.50 -3.88 19.03
N TYR A 185 10.63 -3.85 18.34
CA TYR A 185 11.71 -4.81 18.49
C TYR A 185 13.07 -4.14 18.53
N GLN A 186 14.05 -4.91 18.99
CA GLN A 186 15.44 -4.51 19.10
C GLN A 186 16.31 -5.51 18.33
N LEU A 187 17.03 -5.05 17.31
CA LEU A 187 17.96 -5.88 16.56
C LEU A 187 19.15 -6.25 17.46
N ILE A 188 19.51 -7.54 17.47
CA ILE A 188 20.76 -8.03 18.06
C ILE A 188 21.91 -7.55 17.16
N MET A 189 22.75 -6.66 17.66
CA MET A 189 23.95 -6.21 16.97
C MET A 189 25.09 -7.16 17.34
N GLU A 190 25.51 -8.00 16.38
CA GLU A 190 26.71 -8.84 16.48
C GLU A 190 27.99 -8.02 16.34
#